data_AF-A0A5C8UF72-F1
#
_entry.id   AF-A0A5C8UF72-F1
#
_cell.length_a   1.000
_cell.length_b   1.000
_cell.length_c   1.000
_cell.angle_alpha   90.00
_cell.angle_beta   90.00
_cell.angle_gamma   90.00
#
_symmetry.space_group_name_H-M   'P 1'
#
loop_
_entity.id
_entity.type
_entity.pdbx_description
1 polymer ?
#
loop_
_entity_poly.entity_id
_entity_poly.type
_entity_poly.pdbx_seq_one_letter_code
_entity_poly.pdbx_strand_id
1 'polypeptide(L)'
;IAVLGLVVAVAVAVIYGLTRGVWLQGILAGIATAMAILPEEFPVVLTIFLALGAWRMSQKHVLTRRTPVIETLGSATVVCVDKTGTLTMNSMTVRELLVDGSTHALDGRPLPAEFHPIVEFGRLASPLDPFDPMDQAFEDLADTYLPAT
;
A
#
# COMPACT_ATOMS: atom_id res chain seq x y z
N ILE A 1 3.51 10.62 32.49
CA ILE A 1 2.63 9.85 33.41
C ILE A 1 3.45 9.15 34.49
N ALA A 2 4.46 8.33 34.13
CA ALA A 2 5.28 7.61 35.11
C ALA A 2 5.91 8.48 36.21
N VAL A 3 6.55 9.60 35.86
CA VAL A 3 7.15 10.53 36.85
C VAL A 3 6.11 11.12 37.79
N LEU A 4 4.95 11.52 37.24
CA LEU A 4 3.86 12.10 38.03
C LEU A 4 3.24 11.06 38.98
N GLY A 5 3.04 9.83 38.50
CA GLY A 5 2.59 8.71 39.32
C GLY A 5 3.56 8.38 40.45
N LEU A 6 4.87 8.40 40.19
CA LEU A 6 5.90 8.20 41.21
C LEU A 6 5.88 9.31 42.28
N VAL A 7 5.80 10.57 41.85
CA VAL A 7 5.73 11.72 42.77
C VAL A 7 4.50 11.62 43.67
N VAL A 8 3.33 11.31 43.10
CA VAL A 8 2.08 11.13 43.86
C VAL A 8 2.17 9.94 44.82
N ALA A 9 2.72 8.81 44.39
CA ALA A 9 2.88 7.63 45.23
C ALA A 9 3.81 7.88 46.43
N VAL A 10 4.95 8.54 46.21
CA VAL A 10 5.87 8.93 47.29
C VAL A 10 5.21 9.94 48.22
N ALA A 11 4.50 10.94 47.69
CA ALA A 11 3.77 11.90 48.50
C ALA A 11 2.71 11.22 49.38
N VAL A 12 1.91 10.30 48.82
CA VAL A 12 0.92 9.51 49.57
C VAL A 12 1.59 8.66 50.65
N ALA A 13 2.69 7.98 50.34
CA ALA A 13 3.39 7.15 51.30
C ALA A 13 3.98 7.95 52.47
N VAL A 14 4.58 9.12 52.18
CA VAL A 14 5.15 10.01 53.20
C VAL A 14 4.05 10.65 54.05
N ILE A 15 2.99 11.18 53.44
CA ILE A 15 1.89 11.80 54.17
C ILE A 15 1.19 10.77 55.08
N TYR A 16 0.91 9.57 54.55
CA TYR A 16 0.26 8.51 55.32
C TYR A 16 1.16 7.98 56.45
N GLY A 17 2.45 7.79 56.17
CA GLY A 17 3.46 7.36 57.15
C GLY A 17 3.63 8.38 58.28
N LEU A 18 3.71 9.67 57.96
CA LEU A 18 3.85 10.75 58.95
C LEU A 18 2.58 11.00 59.76
N THR A 19 1.39 10.89 59.16
CA THR A 19 0.12 11.19 59.86
C THR A 19 -0.41 10.02 60.69
N ARG A 20 -0.20 8.77 60.27
CA ARG A 20 -0.74 7.59 60.96
C ARG A 20 0.31 6.75 61.67
N GLY A 21 1.60 6.99 61.43
CA GLY A 21 2.70 6.22 62.02
C GLY A 21 2.87 4.80 61.45
N VAL A 22 2.04 4.40 60.48
CA VAL A 22 2.05 3.04 59.88
C VAL A 22 2.65 3.09 58.47
N TRP A 23 3.98 3.02 58.40
CA TRP A 23 4.75 3.15 57.14
C TRP A 23 4.41 2.08 56.10
N LEU A 24 4.16 0.84 56.52
CA LEU A 24 3.79 -0.25 55.61
C LEU A 24 2.50 0.06 54.85
N GLN A 25 1.47 0.55 55.55
CA GLN A 25 0.19 0.92 54.94
C GLN A 25 0.34 2.13 54.01
N GLY A 26 1.19 3.09 54.37
CA GLY A 26 1.49 4.24 53.51
C GLY A 26 2.15 3.84 52.20
N ILE A 27 3.15 2.94 52.25
CA ILE A 27 3.81 2.42 51.05
C ILE A 27 2.81 1.65 50.18
N LEU A 28 1.99 0.78 50.77
CA LEU A 28 0.96 0.03 50.04
C LEU A 28 -0.07 0.97 49.38
N ALA A 29 -0.50 2.03 50.08
CA ALA A 29 -1.40 3.04 49.54
C ALA A 29 -0.75 3.84 48.39
N GLY A 30 0.54 4.16 48.50
CA GLY A 30 1.30 4.81 47.43
C GLY A 30 1.40 3.95 46.17
N ILE A 31 1.73 2.65 46.32
CA ILE A 31 1.79 1.69 45.21
C ILE A 31 0.41 1.53 44.55
N ALA A 32 -0.65 1.35 45.35
CA ALA A 32 -2.02 1.22 44.83
C ALA A 32 -2.43 2.46 44.02
N THR A 33 -2.05 3.65 44.48
CA THR A 33 -2.31 4.90 43.77
C THR A 33 -1.51 5.00 42.47
N ALA A 34 -0.23 4.60 42.47
CA ALA A 34 0.58 4.54 41.25
C ALA A 34 -0.02 3.59 40.19
N MET A 35 -0.46 2.40 40.61
CA MET A 35 -1.09 1.42 39.71
C MET A 35 -2.39 1.98 39.11
N ALA A 36 -3.22 2.66 39.92
CA ALA A 36 -4.47 3.25 39.45
C ALA A 36 -4.30 4.38 38.42
N ILE A 37 -3.11 5.00 38.33
CA ILE A 37 -2.81 6.10 37.40
C ILE A 37 -2.32 5.59 36.04
N LEU A 38 -1.82 4.35 35.96
CA LEU A 38 -1.32 3.77 34.72
C LEU A 38 -2.50 3.40 33.80
N PRO A 39 -2.59 3.97 32.59
CA PRO A 39 -3.73 3.72 31.75
C PRO A 39 -3.43 2.56 30.80
N GLU A 40 -3.65 1.35 31.31
CA GLU A 40 -3.37 0.08 30.62
C GLU A 40 -4.39 -0.23 29.50
N GLU A 41 -5.49 0.52 29.45
CA GLU A 41 -6.58 0.32 28.48
C GLU A 41 -6.25 0.90 27.10
N PHE A 42 -5.49 2.00 27.03
CA PHE A 42 -5.21 2.67 25.75
C PHE A 42 -4.44 1.78 24.76
N PRO A 43 -3.37 1.06 25.15
CA PRO A 43 -2.66 0.17 24.23
C PRO A 43 -3.55 -0.93 23.66
N VAL A 44 -4.46 -1.47 24.47
CA VAL A 44 -5.42 -2.52 24.06
C VAL A 44 -6.41 -1.95 23.04
N VAL A 45 -7.01 -0.81 23.36
CA VAL A 45 -7.98 -0.13 22.49
C VAL A 45 -7.35 0.24 21.14
N LEU A 46 -6.12 0.78 21.14
CA LEU A 46 -5.39 1.11 19.91
C LEU A 46 -5.16 -0.13 19.05
N THR A 47 -4.75 -1.25 19.67
CA THR A 47 -4.51 -2.50 18.96
C THR A 47 -5.79 -3.02 18.30
N ILE A 48 -6.92 -2.97 19.00
CA ILE A 48 -8.23 -3.37 18.46
C ILE A 48 -8.62 -2.48 17.28
N PHE A 49 -8.48 -1.16 17.40
CA PHE A 49 -8.81 -0.24 16.32
C PHE A 49 -7.97 -0.46 15.07
N LEU A 50 -6.65 -0.64 15.24
CA LEU A 50 -5.75 -0.94 14.14
C LEU A 50 -6.10 -2.28 13.49
N ALA A 51 -6.42 -3.32 14.28
CA ALA A 51 -6.83 -4.63 13.77
C ALA A 51 -8.14 -4.56 12.96
N LEU A 52 -9.14 -3.84 13.46
CA LEU A 52 -10.39 -3.58 12.73
C LEU A 52 -10.12 -2.77 11.45
N GLY A 53 -9.20 -1.81 11.48
CA GLY A 53 -8.75 -1.07 10.29
C GLY A 53 -8.14 -2.00 9.24
N ALA A 54 -7.25 -2.90 9.65
CA ALA A 54 -6.63 -3.89 8.77
C ALA A 54 -7.66 -4.82 8.15
N TRP A 55 -8.63 -5.28 8.96
CA TRP A 55 -9.74 -6.10 8.48
C TRP A 55 -10.58 -5.38 7.41
N ARG A 56 -10.93 -4.10 7.64
CA ARG A 56 -11.66 -3.28 6.66
C ARG A 56 -10.88 -3.05 5.37
N MET A 57 -9.56 -2.88 5.44
CA MET A 57 -8.70 -2.79 4.24
C MET A 57 -8.65 -4.10 3.46
N SER A 58 -8.63 -5.25 4.16
CA SER A 58 -8.67 -6.57 3.52
C SER A 58 -9.96 -6.80 2.74
N GLN A 59 -11.10 -6.29 3.23
CA GLN A 59 -12.38 -6.35 2.49
C GLN A 59 -12.34 -5.54 1.17
N LYS A 60 -11.36 -4.65 1.01
CA LYS A 60 -11.11 -3.86 -0.21
C LYS A 60 -9.90 -4.39 -1.00
N HIS A 61 -9.52 -5.65 -0.82
CA HIS A 61 -8.39 -6.28 -1.52
C HIS A 61 -7.02 -5.65 -1.18
N VAL A 62 -6.89 -4.96 -0.04
CA VAL A 62 -5.62 -4.39 0.43
C VAL A 62 -5.09 -5.21 1.60
N LEU A 63 -3.98 -5.93 1.38
CA LEU A 63 -3.31 -6.72 2.41
C LEU A 63 -2.39 -5.86 3.28
N THR A 64 -2.82 -5.60 4.51
CA THR A 64 -1.99 -4.87 5.49
C THR A 64 -1.06 -5.84 6.22
N ARG A 65 0.25 -5.83 5.90
CA ARG A 65 1.25 -6.71 6.54
C ARG A 65 1.64 -6.27 7.96
N ARG A 66 1.49 -4.99 8.28
CA ARG A 66 1.82 -4.40 9.58
C ARG A 66 0.77 -3.38 9.94
N THR A 67 0.07 -3.58 11.05
CA THR A 67 -1.04 -2.72 11.47
C THR A 67 -0.67 -1.23 11.66
N PRO A 68 0.53 -0.87 12.14
CA PRO A 68 0.95 0.54 12.21
C PRO A 68 1.04 1.27 10.85
N VAL A 69 1.15 0.54 9.72
CA VAL A 69 1.18 1.14 8.38
C VAL A 69 -0.14 1.86 8.06
N ILE A 70 -1.24 1.46 8.70
CA ILE A 70 -2.55 2.11 8.52
C ILE A 70 -2.49 3.58 8.95
N GLU A 71 -1.85 3.87 10.08
CA GLU A 71 -1.66 5.23 10.59
C GLU A 71 -0.74 6.05 9.67
N THR A 72 0.34 5.42 9.20
CA THR A 72 1.27 6.06 8.26
C THR A 72 0.56 6.40 6.94
N LEU A 73 -0.27 5.50 6.42
CA LEU A 73 -1.04 5.74 5.20
C LEU A 73 -2.06 6.87 5.39
N GLY A 74 -2.72 6.93 6.55
CA GLY A 74 -3.69 7.99 6.87
C GLY A 74 -3.06 9.37 7.07
N SER A 75 -1.79 9.41 7.46
CA SER A 75 -1.02 10.66 7.63
C SER A 75 -0.14 11.03 6.44
N ALA A 76 -0.11 10.19 5.40
CA ALA A 76 0.67 10.45 4.20
C ALA A 76 0.11 11.66 3.44
N THR A 77 0.97 12.65 3.18
CA THR A 77 0.63 13.83 2.37
C THR A 77 1.15 13.73 0.93
N VAL A 78 2.12 12.84 0.69
CA VAL A 78 2.73 12.60 -0.62
C VAL A 78 2.79 11.10 -0.86
N VAL A 79 2.32 10.66 -2.03
CA VAL A 79 2.43 9.27 -2.49
C VAL A 79 3.36 9.24 -3.70
N CYS A 80 4.53 8.64 -3.53
CA CYS A 80 5.42 8.35 -4.64
C CYS A 80 4.98 7.02 -5.27
N VAL A 81 4.56 7.06 -6.52
CA VAL A 81 4.12 5.88 -7.27
C VAL A 81 5.13 5.54 -8.36
N ASP A 82 5.34 4.26 -8.62
CA ASP A 82 6.09 3.83 -9.79
C ASP A 82 5.22 3.93 -11.05
N LYS A 83 5.83 4.04 -12.23
CA LYS A 83 5.08 4.11 -13.50
C LYS A 83 4.69 2.71 -13.97
N THR A 84 5.71 1.89 -14.25
CA THR A 84 5.53 0.61 -14.95
C THR A 84 4.96 -0.42 -13.98
N GLY A 85 3.80 -1.01 -14.30
CA GLY A 85 3.15 -2.01 -13.45
C GLY A 85 2.41 -1.45 -12.24
N THR A 86 2.38 -0.12 -12.04
CA THR A 86 1.55 0.55 -11.02
C THR A 86 0.57 1.52 -11.67
N LEU A 87 1.05 2.52 -12.40
CA LEU A 87 0.18 3.41 -13.19
C LEU A 87 -0.19 2.80 -14.55
N THR A 88 0.72 2.04 -15.14
CA THR A 88 0.49 1.33 -16.39
C THR A 88 0.26 -0.16 -16.14
N MET A 89 -0.51 -0.80 -17.01
CA MET A 89 -0.84 -2.24 -16.91
C MET A 89 0.32 -3.17 -17.30
N ASN A 90 1.54 -2.64 -17.47
CA ASN A 90 2.71 -3.36 -18.02
C ASN A 90 2.38 -4.18 -19.28
N SER A 91 1.42 -3.70 -20.06
CA SER A 91 0.99 -4.25 -21.34
C SER A 91 1.23 -3.16 -22.38
N MET A 92 1.89 -3.53 -23.47
CA MET A 92 2.16 -2.61 -24.57
C MET A 92 1.13 -2.82 -25.68
N THR A 93 0.90 -1.76 -26.44
CA THR A 93 -0.06 -1.75 -27.54
C THR A 93 0.48 -0.79 -28.57
N VAL A 94 0.57 -1.25 -29.82
CA VAL A 94 0.95 -0.38 -30.94
C VAL A 94 -0.19 0.62 -31.18
N ARG A 95 0.14 1.91 -31.18
CA ARG A 95 -0.86 2.99 -31.33
C ARG A 95 -0.86 3.63 -32.70
N GLU A 96 0.29 3.71 -33.33
CA GLU A 96 0.47 4.36 -34.63
C GLU A 96 1.51 3.60 -35.44
N LEU A 97 1.32 3.57 -36.75
CA LEU A 97 2.27 3.05 -37.73
C LEU A 97 2.76 4.19 -38.60
N LEU A 98 4.05 4.20 -38.92
CA LEU A 98 4.68 5.20 -39.78
C LEU A 98 5.39 4.47 -40.92
N VAL A 99 4.97 4.73 -42.16
CA VAL A 99 5.57 4.18 -43.39
C VAL A 99 5.77 5.32 -44.38
N ASP A 100 6.99 5.53 -44.86
CA ASP A 100 7.33 6.54 -45.86
C ASP A 100 6.79 7.95 -45.60
N GLY A 101 6.71 8.36 -44.33
CA GLY A 101 6.18 9.66 -43.89
C GLY A 101 4.66 9.71 -43.73
N SER A 102 3.93 8.68 -44.15
CA SER A 102 2.51 8.50 -43.86
C SER A 102 2.33 7.88 -42.47
N THR A 103 1.53 8.51 -41.63
CA THR A 103 1.19 8.00 -40.29
C THR A 103 -0.25 7.49 -40.28
N HIS A 104 -0.46 6.31 -39.70
CA HIS A 104 -1.79 5.75 -39.48
C HIS A 104 -1.98 5.40 -38.01
N ALA A 105 -2.95 6.07 -37.38
CA ALA A 105 -3.36 5.76 -36.01
C ALA A 105 -4.27 4.52 -36.01
N LEU A 106 -3.98 3.59 -35.10
CA LEU A 106 -4.73 2.34 -34.94
C LEU A 106 -5.95 2.60 -34.05
N ASP A 107 -7.01 3.12 -34.66
CA ASP A 107 -8.29 3.46 -34.02
C ASP A 107 -9.42 2.45 -34.34
N GLY A 108 -9.05 1.25 -34.82
CA GLY A 108 -9.99 0.18 -35.18
C GLY A 108 -10.50 0.24 -36.61
N ARG A 109 -10.05 1.20 -37.43
CA ARG A 109 -10.34 1.23 -38.87
C ARG A 109 -9.50 0.17 -39.61
N PRO A 110 -9.99 -0.34 -40.74
CA PRO A 110 -9.22 -1.28 -41.56
C PRO A 110 -7.85 -0.70 -41.93
N LEU A 111 -6.82 -1.53 -41.82
CA LEU A 111 -5.45 -1.14 -42.11
C LEU A 111 -5.26 -0.95 -43.63
N PRO A 112 -4.81 0.23 -44.11
CA PRO A 112 -4.50 0.42 -45.53
C PRO A 112 -3.37 -0.50 -45.99
N ALA A 113 -3.41 -0.93 -47.26
CA ALA A 113 -2.45 -1.90 -47.81
C ALA A 113 -0.98 -1.46 -47.71
N GLU A 114 -0.71 -0.15 -47.70
CA GLU A 114 0.64 0.40 -47.53
C GLU A 114 1.27 0.07 -46.16
N PHE A 115 0.45 -0.18 -45.13
CA PHE A 115 0.91 -0.54 -43.79
C PHE A 115 0.92 -2.05 -43.53
N HIS A 116 0.44 -2.88 -44.46
CA HIS A 116 0.45 -4.35 -44.27
C HIS A 116 1.87 -4.91 -44.12
N PRO A 117 2.87 -4.51 -44.94
CA PRO A 117 4.21 -5.08 -44.83
C PRO A 117 4.90 -4.80 -43.49
N ILE A 118 4.70 -3.62 -42.90
CA ILE A 118 5.34 -3.28 -41.62
C ILE A 118 4.77 -4.12 -40.47
N VAL A 119 3.48 -4.45 -40.52
CA VAL A 119 2.84 -5.34 -39.53
C VAL A 119 3.30 -6.78 -39.75
N GLU A 120 3.36 -7.26 -40.99
CA GLU A 120 3.83 -8.60 -41.32
C GLU A 120 5.29 -8.81 -40.91
N PHE A 121 6.19 -7.87 -41.26
CA PHE A 121 7.58 -7.93 -40.84
C PHE A 121 7.74 -7.80 -39.33
N GLY A 122 6.90 -7.01 -38.66
CA GLY A 122 6.86 -6.94 -37.20
C GLY A 122 6.56 -8.29 -36.57
N ARG A 123 5.53 -9.00 -37.07
CA ARG A 123 5.21 -10.37 -36.61
C ARG A 123 6.36 -11.34 -36.90
N LEU A 124 6.88 -11.36 -38.13
CA LEU A 124 7.94 -12.29 -38.55
C LEU A 124 9.27 -12.07 -37.82
N ALA A 125 9.53 -10.84 -37.37
CA ALA A 125 10.70 -10.52 -36.56
C ALA A 125 10.53 -10.90 -35.08
N SER A 126 9.30 -11.18 -34.64
CA SER A 126 8.98 -11.56 -33.26
C SER A 126 9.20 -13.07 -33.05
N PRO A 127 9.57 -13.50 -31.83
CA PRO A 127 9.65 -14.92 -31.48
C PRO A 127 8.28 -15.61 -31.62
N LEU A 128 8.27 -16.89 -31.99
CA LEU A 128 7.03 -17.69 -32.15
C LEU A 128 6.23 -17.90 -30.84
N ASP A 129 6.83 -17.64 -29.68
CA ASP A 129 6.18 -17.72 -28.36
C ASP A 129 6.61 -16.48 -27.54
N PRO A 130 6.01 -15.32 -27.82
CA PRO A 130 6.47 -14.05 -27.25
C PRO A 130 6.09 -13.96 -25.76
N PHE A 131 7.10 -13.83 -24.90
CA PHE A 131 6.91 -13.70 -23.45
C PHE A 131 6.96 -12.27 -22.95
N ASP A 132 7.57 -11.35 -23.71
CA ASP A 132 7.66 -9.94 -23.34
C ASP A 132 6.45 -9.14 -23.88
N PRO A 133 6.07 -8.04 -23.20
CA PRO A 133 4.91 -7.25 -23.62
C PRO A 133 5.03 -6.57 -24.99
N MET A 134 6.24 -6.39 -25.55
CA MET A 134 6.43 -5.74 -26.84
C MET A 134 6.08 -6.70 -27.97
N ASP A 135 6.66 -7.89 -27.93
CA ASP A 135 6.47 -8.87 -29.00
C ASP A 135 5.02 -9.38 -28.99
N GLN A 136 4.40 -9.52 -27.81
CA GLN A 136 2.96 -9.79 -27.69
C GLN A 136 2.10 -8.71 -28.37
N ALA A 137 2.52 -7.44 -28.29
CA ALA A 137 1.79 -6.35 -28.94
C ALA A 137 1.90 -6.37 -30.47
N PHE A 138 2.99 -6.92 -31.02
CA PHE A 138 3.13 -7.13 -32.47
C PHE A 138 2.30 -8.33 -32.95
N GLU A 139 2.27 -9.41 -32.17
CA GLU A 139 1.40 -10.57 -32.41
C GLU A 139 -0.09 -10.14 -32.42
N ASP A 140 -0.55 -9.46 -31.37
CA ASP A 140 -1.92 -8.97 -31.23
C ASP A 140 -2.32 -8.03 -32.38
N LEU A 141 -1.39 -7.17 -32.82
CA LEU A 141 -1.61 -6.27 -33.94
C LEU A 141 -1.82 -7.04 -35.24
N ALA A 142 -0.97 -8.02 -35.52
CA ALA A 142 -1.05 -8.84 -36.72
C ALA A 142 -2.33 -9.69 -36.71
N ASP A 143 -2.69 -10.30 -35.59
CA ASP A 143 -3.93 -11.08 -35.46
C ASP A 143 -5.18 -10.22 -35.67
N THR A 144 -5.14 -8.95 -35.23
CA THR A 144 -6.28 -8.04 -35.37
C THR A 144 -6.48 -7.58 -36.81
N TYR A 145 -5.40 -7.23 -37.52
CA TYR A 145 -5.49 -6.56 -38.83
C TYR A 145 -5.13 -7.45 -40.02
N LEU A 146 -4.42 -8.56 -39.80
CA LEU A 146 -3.97 -9.52 -40.80
C LEU A 146 -4.28 -10.99 -40.39
N PRO A 147 -5.52 -11.35 -40.00
CA PRO A 147 -5.85 -12.70 -39.49
C PRO A 147 -5.77 -13.84 -40.53
N ALA A 148 -5.44 -13.54 -41.78
CA ALA A 148 -5.55 -14.46 -42.92
C ALA A 148 -4.21 -14.76 -43.63
N THR A 149 -3.06 -14.44 -43.01
CA THR A 149 -1.71 -14.69 -43.55
C THR A 149 -0.88 -15.52 -42.57
#